data_AF-A0A4Y2RKN7-F1
#
_entry.id   AF-A0A4Y2RKN7-F1
#
_cell.length_a   1.000
_cell.length_b   1.000
_cell.length_c   1.000
_cell.angle_alpha   90.00
_cell.angle_beta   90.00
_cell.angle_gamma   90.00
#
_symmetry.space_group_name_H-M   'P 1'
#
loop_
_entity.id
_entity.type
_entity.pdbx_description
1 polymer ?
#
loop_
_entity_poly.entity_id
_entity_poly.type
_entity_poly.pdbx_seq_one_letter_code
_entity_poly.pdbx_strand_id
1 'polypeptide(L)'
;MAKIMICLLFAALCCQMAFAEFKCPNKSGYYADPEQCDLYYECRNGVPKEKLCKDGLVFNDKNPLYERCDFPFVVQCGKRQYLRKLRPYSLTHAH
;
A
#
# COMPACT_ATOMS: atom_id res chain seq x y z
N MET A 1 6.63 -14.29 -41.74
CA MET A 1 7.87 -13.93 -41.02
C MET A 1 7.72 -12.65 -40.20
N ALA A 2 7.44 -11.49 -40.81
CA ALA A 2 7.30 -10.21 -40.09
C ALA A 2 6.18 -10.18 -39.02
N LYS A 3 5.02 -10.83 -39.28
CA LYS A 3 3.90 -10.92 -38.31
C LYS A 3 4.27 -11.65 -37.01
N ILE A 4 5.15 -12.65 -37.08
CA ILE A 4 5.60 -13.42 -35.91
C ILE A 4 6.56 -12.57 -35.09
N MET A 5 7.47 -11.82 -35.74
CA MET A 5 8.37 -10.91 -35.05
C MET A 5 7.63 -9.76 -34.35
N ILE A 6 6.54 -9.23 -34.94
CA ILE A 6 5.71 -8.19 -34.33
C ILE A 6 5.00 -8.72 -33.06
N CYS A 7 4.44 -9.94 -33.09
CA CYS A 7 3.84 -10.56 -31.91
C CYS A 7 4.85 -10.81 -30.77
N LEU A 8 6.08 -11.22 -31.11
CA LEU A 8 7.15 -11.44 -30.13
C LEU A 8 7.63 -10.13 -29.49
N LEU A 9 7.68 -9.05 -30.26
CA LEU A 9 7.99 -7.71 -29.76
C LEU A 9 6.90 -7.18 -28.82
N PHE A 10 5.62 -7.38 -29.17
CA PHE A 10 4.50 -6.98 -28.31
C PHE A 10 4.44 -7.79 -26.99
N ALA A 11 4.76 -9.08 -27.01
CA ALA A 11 4.84 -9.90 -25.80
C ALA A 11 5.98 -9.47 -24.86
N ALA A 12 7.13 -9.07 -25.42
CA ALA A 12 8.25 -8.54 -24.66
C ALA A 12 7.95 -7.16 -24.03
N LEU A 13 7.22 -6.29 -24.74
CA LEU A 13 6.76 -5.01 -24.19
C LEU A 13 5.70 -5.17 -23.08
N CYS A 14 4.85 -6.20 -23.14
CA CYS A 14 3.82 -6.44 -22.13
C CYS A 14 4.40 -6.99 -20.80
N CYS A 15 5.60 -7.57 -20.83
CA CYS A 15 6.26 -8.17 -19.66
C CYS A 15 6.83 -7.12 -18.67
N GLN A 16 6.85 -5.84 -19.06
CA GLN A 16 7.43 -4.75 -18.24
C GLN A 16 6.46 -4.14 -17.23
N MET A 17 5.26 -4.70 -17.06
CA MET A 17 4.31 -4.25 -16.04
C MET A 17 4.82 -4.69 -14.66
N ALA A 18 5.88 -4.04 -14.18
CA ALA A 18 6.36 -4.16 -12.82
C ALA A 18 5.24 -3.62 -11.91
N PHE A 19 4.48 -4.53 -11.30
CA PHE A 19 3.65 -4.18 -10.16
C PHE A 19 4.56 -3.53 -9.11
N ALA A 20 4.21 -2.32 -8.68
CA ALA A 20 4.95 -1.60 -7.66
C ALA A 20 4.79 -2.34 -6.32
N GLU A 21 5.71 -3.24 -6.00
CA GLU A 21 5.78 -3.91 -4.71
C GLU A 21 6.48 -2.97 -3.70
N PHE A 22 5.87 -2.75 -2.54
CA PHE A 22 6.46 -1.95 -1.47
C PHE A 22 7.78 -2.59 -1.01
N LYS A 23 8.85 -1.79 -0.86
CA LYS A 23 10.15 -2.25 -0.36
C LYS A 23 10.45 -1.64 1.00
N CYS A 24 10.78 -2.49 1.97
CA CYS A 24 11.16 -2.08 3.31
C CYS A 24 12.38 -1.15 3.29
N PRO A 25 12.29 0.09 3.82
CA PRO A 25 13.44 0.97 3.96
C PRO A 25 14.53 0.42 4.88
N ASN A 26 14.15 -0.32 5.93
CA ASN A 26 15.07 -1.08 6.78
C ASN A 26 14.52 -2.47 7.09
N LYS A 27 15.36 -3.34 7.67
CA LYS A 27 14.97 -4.71 8.04
C LYS A 27 13.76 -4.77 8.98
N SER A 28 13.61 -3.78 9.87
CA SER A 28 12.51 -3.73 10.82
C SER A 28 11.98 -2.31 10.97
N GLY A 29 10.67 -2.19 11.18
CA GLY A 29 10.01 -0.92 11.45
C GLY A 29 8.62 -0.83 10.83
N TYR A 30 8.01 0.33 10.96
CA TYR A 30 6.69 0.66 10.44
C TYR A 30 6.80 1.83 9.47
N TYR A 31 6.22 1.68 8.28
CA TYR A 31 6.41 2.62 7.18
C TYR A 31 5.10 2.92 6.47
N ALA A 32 4.90 4.18 6.10
CA ALA A 32 3.69 4.61 5.39
C ALA A 32 3.63 4.01 3.99
N ASP A 33 2.42 3.71 3.54
CA ASP A 33 2.13 3.51 2.13
C ASP A 33 2.27 4.83 1.34
N PRO A 34 2.77 4.83 0.09
CA PRO A 34 2.91 6.06 -0.70
C PRO A 34 1.59 6.72 -1.13
N GLU A 35 0.46 6.00 -1.09
CA GLU A 35 -0.82 6.41 -1.66
C GLU A 35 -1.96 6.46 -0.64
N GLN A 36 -2.03 5.50 0.28
CA GLN A 36 -3.10 5.34 1.26
C GLN A 36 -2.67 5.81 2.66
N CYS A 37 -3.38 6.77 3.26
CA CYS A 37 -2.96 7.32 4.54
C CYS A 37 -3.18 6.39 5.72
N ASP A 38 -4.19 5.53 5.63
CA ASP A 38 -4.55 4.53 6.64
C ASP A 38 -3.85 3.18 6.44
N LEU A 39 -3.09 3.02 5.36
CA LEU A 39 -2.28 1.84 5.08
C LEU A 39 -0.81 2.09 5.46
N TYR A 40 -0.20 1.06 6.04
CA TYR A 40 1.21 1.05 6.38
C TYR A 40 1.77 -0.37 6.29
N TYR A 41 3.09 -0.47 6.33
CA TYR A 41 3.81 -1.73 6.28
C TYR A 41 4.59 -1.94 7.56
N GLU A 42 4.40 -3.11 8.17
CA GLU A 42 5.28 -3.64 9.19
C GLU A 42 6.38 -4.45 8.49
N CYS A 43 7.62 -3.97 8.58
CA CYS A 43 8.79 -4.69 8.09
C CYS A 43 9.35 -5.60 9.19
N ARG A 44 9.58 -6.87 8.85
CA ARG A 44 10.30 -7.83 9.69
C ARG A 44 11.32 -8.58 8.83
N ASN A 45 12.60 -8.50 9.19
CA ASN A 45 13.70 -9.07 8.40
C ASN A 45 13.69 -8.63 6.92
N GLY A 46 13.24 -7.41 6.65
CA GLY A 46 13.13 -6.83 5.31
C GLY A 46 11.89 -7.27 4.52
N VAL A 47 11.03 -8.11 5.11
CA VAL A 47 9.78 -8.55 4.50
C VAL A 47 8.65 -7.60 4.92
N PRO A 48 8.01 -6.89 3.98
CA PRO A 48 6.90 -6.01 4.31
C PRO A 48 5.61 -6.80 4.51
N LYS A 49 4.89 -6.48 5.58
CA LYS A 49 3.52 -6.93 5.81
C LYS A 49 2.60 -5.73 5.84
N GLU A 50 1.69 -5.68 4.87
CA GLU A 50 0.64 -4.68 4.81
C GLU A 50 -0.26 -4.74 6.06
N LYS A 51 -0.59 -3.56 6.58
CA LYS A 51 -1.45 -3.32 7.73
C LYS A 51 -2.33 -2.11 7.46
N LEU A 52 -3.48 -2.08 8.12
CA LEU A 52 -4.42 -0.96 8.10
C LEU A 52 -4.62 -0.45 9.52
N CYS A 53 -4.67 0.86 9.66
CA CYS A 53 -5.16 1.48 10.87
C CYS A 53 -6.64 1.10 11.10
N LYS A 54 -7.06 1.17 12.37
CA LYS A 54 -8.48 1.04 12.70
C LYS A 54 -9.28 2.13 12.00
N ASP A 55 -10.54 1.83 11.71
CA ASP A 55 -11.45 2.73 11.04
C ASP A 55 -11.48 4.12 11.70
N GLY A 56 -11.34 5.16 10.87
CA GLY A 56 -11.28 6.56 11.33
C GLY A 56 -9.90 7.05 11.77
N LEU A 57 -8.87 6.21 11.77
CA LEU A 57 -7.48 6.59 12.05
C LEU A 57 -6.60 6.48 10.80
N VAL A 58 -5.49 7.21 10.81
CA VAL A 58 -4.47 7.20 9.76
C VAL A 58 -3.08 6.98 10.34
N PHE A 59 -2.16 6.46 9.53
CA PHE A 59 -0.82 6.11 9.98
C PHE A 59 0.08 7.34 10.15
N ASN A 60 0.66 7.45 11.34
CA ASN A 60 1.60 8.50 11.73
C ASN A 60 3.04 7.98 11.60
N ASP A 61 3.73 8.43 10.56
CA ASP A 61 5.05 7.98 10.14
C ASP A 61 6.23 8.72 10.80
N LYS A 62 5.97 9.51 11.85
CA LYS A 62 7.01 10.30 12.54
C LYS A 62 8.11 9.45 13.18
N ASN A 63 7.82 8.21 13.56
CA ASN A 63 8.81 7.31 14.16
C ASN A 63 8.60 5.86 13.68
N PRO A 64 9.53 5.31 12.88
CA PRO A 64 9.40 3.98 12.31
C PRO A 64 9.59 2.84 13.32
N LEU A 65 9.97 3.12 14.58
CA LEU A 65 10.12 2.09 15.61
C LEU A 65 8.80 1.67 16.25
N TYR A 66 7.74 2.49 16.12
CA TYR A 66 6.46 2.26 16.78
C TYR A 66 5.32 2.24 15.77
N GLU A 67 4.42 1.28 15.92
CA GLU A 67 3.15 1.26 15.21
C GLU A 67 2.26 2.37 15.78
N ARG A 68 1.95 3.39 14.97
CA ARG A 68 1.14 4.52 15.43
C ARG A 68 0.07 4.89 14.41
N CYS A 69 -1.18 4.79 14.86
CA CYS A 69 -2.34 5.31 14.17
C CYS A 69 -2.94 6.44 15.01
N ASP A 70 -3.16 7.59 14.39
CA ASP A 70 -3.69 8.79 15.04
C ASP A 70 -4.86 9.36 14.24
N PHE A 71 -5.55 10.35 14.79
CA PHE A 71 -6.65 11.00 14.08
C PHE A 71 -6.17 11.81 12.86
N PRO A 72 -6.97 11.89 11.78
CA PRO A 72 -6.61 12.62 10.56
C PRO A 72 -6.28 14.10 10.77
N PHE A 73 -6.80 14.75 11.81
CA PHE A 73 -6.54 16.17 12.08
C PHE A 73 -5.17 16.46 12.70
N VAL A 74 -4.43 15.44 13.18
CA VAL A 74 -3.06 15.61 13.72
C VAL A 74 -1.96 15.00 12.84
N VAL A 75 -2.34 14.26 11.79
CA VAL A 75 -1.41 13.59 10.87
C VAL A 75 -1.43 14.28 9.51
N GLN A 76 -0.25 14.53 8.96
CA GLN A 76 -0.11 15.13 7.63
C GLN A 76 0.06 14.03 6.59
N CYS A 77 -1.03 13.64 5.93
CA CYS A 77 -1.02 12.61 4.89
C CYS A 77 -0.28 13.04 3.61
N GLY A 78 -0.17 14.35 3.34
CA GLY A 78 0.47 14.87 2.15
C GLY A 78 -0.20 14.35 0.87
N LYS A 79 0.55 13.60 0.06
CA LYS A 79 0.06 12.97 -1.19
C LYS A 79 -0.71 11.67 -0.96
N ARG A 80 -0.68 11.11 0.25
CA ARG A 80 -1.36 9.86 0.63
C ARG A 80 -2.85 10.11 0.82
N GLN A 81 -3.55 10.57 -0.22
CA GLN A 81 -4.94 11.03 -0.07
C GLN A 81 -5.97 9.90 -0.15
N TYR A 82 -5.54 8.70 -0.53
CA TYR A 82 -6.43 7.56 -0.57
C TYR A 82 -6.65 7.04 0.85
N LEU A 83 -7.88 6.60 1.12
CA LEU A 83 -8.21 5.81 2.30
C LEU A 83 -8.73 4.47 1.81
N ARG A 84 -8.78 3.47 2.69
CA ARG A 84 -9.45 2.21 2.41
C ARG A 84 -10.82 2.51 1.81
N LYS A 85 -11.06 2.01 0.58
CA LYS A 85 -12.41 2.00 0.01
C LYS A 85 -13.31 1.33 1.04
N LEU A 86 -14.28 2.08 1.58
CA LEU A 86 -15.34 1.48 2.37
C LEU A 86 -15.93 0.38 1.49
N ARG A 87 -15.71 -0.89 1.84
CA ARG A 87 -16.59 -1.90 1.28
C ARG A 87 -17.97 -1.49 1.75
N PRO A 88 -18.93 -1.20 0.85
CA PRO A 88 -20.30 -1.01 1.30
C PRO A 88 -20.60 -2.24 2.16
N TYR A 89 -20.99 -2.00 3.41
CA TYR A 89 -21.36 -3.04 4.36
C TYR A 89 -22.30 -3.96 3.60
N SER A 90 -21.80 -5.12 3.19
CA SER A 90 -22.58 -6.04 2.38
C SER A 90 -23.80 -6.38 3.22
N LEU A 91 -24.96 -6.40 2.56
CA LEU A 91 -26.28 -6.78 3.09
C LEU A 91 -26.31 -8.23 3.65
N THR A 92 -25.18 -8.78 4.08
CA THR A 92 -24.95 -10.16 4.51
C THR A 92 -24.60 -10.27 6.00
N HIS A 93 -24.57 -9.16 6.76
CA HIS A 93 -24.33 -9.16 8.21
C HIS A 93 -25.48 -8.60 9.05
N ALA A 94 -26.69 -8.51 8.48
CA ALA A 94 -27.89 -8.40 9.30
C ALA A 94 -28.10 -9.74 10.05
N HIS A 95 -27.59 -9.81 11.28
CA HIS A 95 -28.01 -10.79 12.28
C HIS A 95 -29.28 -10.29 12.95
#